data_AF-Q5JIZ4-F1
#
_entry.id   AF-Q5JIZ4-F1
#
_cell.length_a   1.000
_cell.length_b   1.000
_cell.length_c   1.000
_cell.angle_alpha   90.00
_cell.angle_beta   90.00
_cell.angle_gamma   90.00
#
_symmetry.space_group_name_H-M   'P 1'
#
loop_
_entity.id
_entity.type
_entity.pdbx_description
1 polymer ?
#
loop_
_entity_poly.entity_id
_entity_poly.type
_entity_poly.pdbx_seq_one_letter_code
_entity_poly.pdbx_strand_id
1 'polypeptide(L)'
;MRRVLATILIVGFMLSLISSPVLVSAEIRPYVYEPTVPDTAFAVLALYKTGDYDRVLEGCEWLMAIRTPFDSWGYAYSEEHEAKYTAMAIMALIRGESIANGRYKDVINSAAYWLIYKQKADGSWDDYLDAAMAAIALKELLGSKYVEENMTGLEDQLREGLNRALGWLQINEPENDVERIFRDIALEDKDDLEKLNVEGELKAYKAFALAYLGEKVSLEGNFSSPMAVAMALYATGDEKYREELLDMEHFGFWGRLHYRVLDLLDVSQISGFEELREIACPYLEKIPATEEWQKAVYAHYFVLCSKEPELPENYSSLLPWQVAEVARIKALLGKPYDDAVEYLLSSPNNGTWKDFYNTAYVVWVLKSLNVSYDYEKSLHYLSANLTWMLSEKNSKTGDPVYYSIPTYYFSQAAIVFSQFGMKDELNKTLEVLKERQYPNGAFAYTHQSVTGITTTARVVWNLEVAGLTDTEIYRKGVAFLRDMLYAEIPEVKPEMANTTFLRVDEGKYVGNTTGRVNPTGLDGYVAIYPPKNPLMIKAVAVEGFRAESPWKNRGLQHALVIVAVGVLLVAMYGVVWFENRKKR
;
A
#
# COMPACT_ATOMS: atom_id res chain seq x y z
N MET A 1 19.03 54.04 -11.00
CA MET A 1 19.56 52.79 -10.39
C MET A 1 18.47 51.86 -9.86
N ARG A 2 17.58 52.27 -8.95
CA ARG A 2 16.52 51.37 -8.39
C ARG A 2 15.58 50.73 -9.44
N ARG A 3 15.20 51.46 -10.49
CA ARG A 3 14.35 50.91 -11.56
C ARG A 3 15.08 49.89 -12.45
N VAL A 4 16.39 50.08 -12.68
CA VAL A 4 17.22 49.14 -13.46
C VAL A 4 17.51 47.87 -12.67
N LEU A 5 17.74 47.98 -11.37
CA LEU A 5 17.89 46.82 -10.48
C LEU A 5 16.59 46.00 -10.39
N ALA A 6 15.43 46.66 -10.34
CA ALA A 6 14.14 45.97 -10.33
C ALA A 6 13.87 45.21 -11.64
N THR A 7 14.22 45.78 -12.80
CA THR A 7 14.08 45.09 -14.09
C THR A 7 15.04 43.90 -14.22
N ILE A 8 16.28 44.02 -13.71
CA ILE A 8 17.26 42.91 -13.70
C ILE A 8 16.81 41.79 -12.74
N LEU A 9 16.23 42.14 -11.58
CA LEU A 9 15.68 41.16 -10.64
C LEU A 9 14.45 40.45 -11.21
N ILE A 10 13.55 41.16 -11.89
CA ILE A 10 12.34 40.57 -12.50
C ILE A 10 12.73 39.69 -13.71
N VAL A 11 13.66 40.12 -14.55
CA VAL A 11 14.17 39.32 -15.68
C VAL A 11 15.01 38.14 -15.19
N GLY A 12 15.79 38.30 -14.12
CA GLY A 12 16.53 37.20 -13.48
C GLY A 12 15.62 36.18 -12.80
N PHE A 13 14.53 36.62 -12.16
CA PHE A 13 13.53 35.74 -11.55
C PHE A 13 12.70 35.01 -12.63
N MET A 14 12.32 35.71 -13.71
CA MET A 14 11.67 35.11 -14.88
C MET A 14 12.56 34.10 -15.61
N LEU A 15 13.88 34.33 -15.68
CA LEU A 15 14.83 33.37 -16.27
C LEU A 15 15.09 32.16 -15.35
N SER A 16 15.02 32.34 -14.02
CA SER A 16 15.11 31.21 -13.07
C SER A 16 13.86 30.31 -13.06
N LEU A 17 12.71 30.80 -13.53
CA LEU A 17 11.49 30.02 -13.71
C LEU A 17 11.45 29.23 -15.03
N ILE A 18 12.39 29.46 -15.95
CA ILE A 18 12.46 28.79 -17.27
C ILE A 18 13.49 27.65 -17.28
N SER A 19 14.23 27.43 -16.19
CA SER A 19 15.31 26.45 -16.14
C SER A 19 15.16 25.49 -14.97
N SER A 20 14.13 24.66 -15.06
CA SER A 20 14.20 23.22 -14.81
C SER A 20 12.90 22.62 -15.35
N PRO A 21 12.90 21.82 -16.43
CA PRO A 21 11.80 20.88 -16.57
C PRO A 21 11.81 20.10 -15.26
N VAL A 22 10.69 20.12 -14.53
CA VAL A 22 10.50 19.18 -13.44
C VAL A 22 10.74 17.83 -14.08
N LEU A 23 11.92 17.26 -13.83
CA LEU A 23 12.23 15.88 -14.17
C LEU A 23 11.29 15.11 -13.28
N VAL A 24 10.08 14.86 -13.80
CA VAL A 24 9.16 13.89 -13.26
C VAL A 24 9.90 12.56 -13.42
N SER A 25 10.74 12.24 -12.43
CA SER A 25 11.34 10.93 -12.38
C SER A 25 10.19 9.97 -12.18
N ALA A 26 10.01 9.02 -13.09
CA ALA A 26 9.13 7.88 -12.89
C ALA A 26 9.40 7.34 -11.48
N GLU A 27 8.44 7.52 -10.57
CA GLU A 27 8.49 6.81 -9.33
C GLU A 27 8.12 5.37 -9.67
N ILE A 28 9.14 4.53 -9.75
CA ILE A 28 8.96 3.10 -9.89
C ILE A 28 8.41 2.63 -8.56
N ARG A 29 7.14 2.25 -8.57
CA ARG A 29 6.51 1.52 -7.47
C ARG A 29 6.39 0.08 -7.96
N PRO A 30 7.28 -0.82 -7.52
CA PRO A 30 7.00 -2.23 -7.70
C PRO A 30 5.67 -2.48 -6.97
N TYR A 31 4.66 -2.91 -7.72
CA TYR A 31 3.45 -3.50 -7.16
C TYR A 31 3.80 -4.91 -6.67
N VAL A 32 4.75 -4.96 -5.74
CA VAL A 32 4.73 -5.94 -4.67
C VAL A 32 3.33 -5.77 -4.08
N TYR A 33 2.66 -6.86 -3.74
CA TYR A 33 1.50 -6.86 -2.84
C TYR A 33 1.46 -5.58 -1.97
N GLU A 34 0.33 -4.87 -1.90
CA GLU A 34 0.22 -3.66 -1.07
C GLU A 34 -0.03 -4.10 0.38
N PRO A 35 1.00 -4.33 1.23
CA PRO A 35 0.76 -4.49 2.65
C PRO A 35 -0.04 -3.29 3.11
N THR A 36 -1.05 -3.59 3.89
CA THR A 36 -1.96 -2.58 4.40
C THR A 36 -1.44 -2.15 5.76
N VAL A 37 -1.75 -0.91 6.13
CA VAL A 37 -1.43 -0.42 7.47
C VAL A 37 -2.08 -1.28 8.55
N PRO A 38 -3.34 -1.73 8.43
CA PRO A 38 -3.93 -2.69 9.36
C PRO A 38 -3.12 -3.98 9.49
N ASP A 39 -2.85 -4.68 8.39
CA ASP A 39 -2.13 -5.96 8.43
C ASP A 39 -0.76 -5.78 9.09
N THR A 40 -0.04 -4.72 8.67
CA THR A 40 1.31 -4.48 9.17
C THR A 40 1.33 -4.09 10.64
N ALA A 41 0.45 -3.17 11.05
CA ALA A 41 0.40 -2.70 12.41
C ALA A 41 0.02 -3.81 13.39
N PHE A 42 -1.01 -4.61 13.09
CA PHE A 42 -1.45 -5.68 13.99
C PHE A 42 -0.44 -6.81 14.09
N ALA A 43 0.24 -7.16 13.01
CA ALA A 43 1.35 -8.11 13.07
C ALA A 43 2.53 -7.56 13.90
N VAL A 44 2.88 -6.27 13.77
CA VAL A 44 3.88 -5.64 14.66
C VAL A 44 3.46 -5.79 16.14
N LEU A 45 2.19 -5.54 16.46
CA LEU A 45 1.69 -5.72 17.83
C LEU A 45 1.83 -7.16 18.31
N ALA A 46 1.46 -8.13 17.47
CA ALA A 46 1.52 -9.56 17.77
C ALA A 46 2.96 -10.05 17.96
N LEU A 47 3.84 -9.74 17.00
CA LEU A 47 5.24 -10.13 16.97
C LEU A 47 6.03 -9.49 18.12
N TYR A 48 5.69 -8.26 18.48
CA TYR A 48 6.25 -7.63 19.68
C TYR A 48 5.92 -8.42 20.95
N LYS A 49 4.68 -8.91 21.05
CA LYS A 49 4.21 -9.67 22.21
C LYS A 49 4.86 -11.06 22.28
N THR A 50 5.20 -11.67 21.14
CA THR A 50 5.90 -12.96 21.07
C THR A 50 7.43 -12.85 21.14
N GLY A 51 7.99 -11.64 21.04
CA GLY A 51 9.43 -11.40 21.15
C GLY A 51 10.20 -11.44 19.83
N ASP A 52 9.50 -11.41 18.70
CA ASP A 52 10.07 -11.37 17.34
C ASP A 52 10.50 -9.94 16.94
N TYR A 53 11.45 -9.40 17.68
CA TYR A 53 11.83 -7.98 17.60
C TYR A 53 12.49 -7.57 16.28
N ASP A 54 13.13 -8.50 15.57
CA ASP A 54 13.62 -8.28 14.21
C ASP A 54 12.47 -7.92 13.26
N ARG A 55 11.40 -8.73 13.28
CA ARG A 55 10.19 -8.54 12.47
C ARG A 55 9.41 -7.30 12.84
N VAL A 56 9.41 -6.92 14.12
CA VAL A 56 8.83 -5.65 14.56
C VAL A 56 9.53 -4.47 13.88
N LEU A 57 10.88 -4.45 13.87
CA LEU A 57 11.63 -3.35 13.26
C LEU A 57 11.41 -3.28 11.75
N GLU A 58 11.28 -4.41 11.06
CA GLU A 58 10.96 -4.44 9.64
C GLU A 58 9.58 -3.84 9.35
N GLY A 59 8.54 -4.26 10.09
CA GLY A 59 7.20 -3.71 9.96
C GLY A 59 7.14 -2.21 10.28
N CYS A 60 7.88 -1.76 11.31
CA CYS A 60 7.97 -0.34 11.64
C CYS A 60 8.67 0.48 10.54
N GLU A 61 9.78 -0.01 9.97
CA GLU A 61 10.47 0.69 8.89
C GLU A 61 9.65 0.71 7.59
N TRP A 62 8.80 -0.29 7.37
CA TRP A 62 7.83 -0.19 6.30
C TRP A 62 6.78 0.89 6.52
N LEU A 63 6.18 0.96 7.71
CA LEU A 63 5.26 2.03 8.06
C LEU A 63 5.94 3.40 7.85
N MET A 64 7.22 3.51 8.19
CA MET A 64 8.02 4.71 7.94
C MET A 64 8.26 5.00 6.45
N ALA A 65 8.31 3.99 5.59
CA ALA A 65 8.50 4.12 4.16
C ALA A 65 7.22 4.57 3.44
N ILE A 66 6.05 4.14 3.92
CA ILE A 66 4.76 4.44 3.28
C ILE A 66 3.98 5.61 3.88
N ARG A 67 4.48 6.20 4.98
CA ARG A 67 3.88 7.39 5.59
C ARG A 67 3.80 8.57 4.61
N THR A 68 2.82 9.43 4.80
CA THR A 68 2.75 10.70 4.08
C THR A 68 3.75 11.72 4.65
N PRO A 69 4.02 12.83 3.94
CA PRO A 69 4.80 13.95 4.48
C PRO A 69 4.20 14.59 5.75
N PHE A 70 2.95 14.27 6.12
CA PHE A 70 2.27 14.76 7.31
C PHE A 70 2.35 13.80 8.51
N ASP A 71 3.20 12.76 8.43
CA ASP A 71 3.28 11.71 9.45
C ASP A 71 1.93 11.03 9.72
N SER A 72 1.15 10.82 8.66
CA SER A 72 -0.13 10.14 8.69
C SER A 72 -0.18 9.02 7.65
N TRP A 73 -1.17 8.14 7.77
CA TRP A 73 -1.30 6.93 6.96
C TRP A 73 -2.70 6.76 6.40
N GLY A 74 -2.78 6.30 5.14
CA GLY A 74 -3.99 5.70 4.56
C GLY A 74 -4.00 4.19 4.74
N TYR A 75 -4.97 3.49 4.13
CA TYR A 75 -5.02 2.03 4.19
C TYR A 75 -3.77 1.39 3.60
N ALA A 76 -3.30 1.94 2.48
CA ALA A 76 -2.07 1.56 1.80
C ALA A 76 -1.28 2.80 1.33
N TYR A 77 -0.14 2.56 0.68
CA TYR A 77 0.73 3.63 0.21
C TYR A 77 0.03 4.56 -0.79
N SER A 78 0.07 5.87 -0.53
CA SER A 78 -0.57 6.92 -1.34
C SER A 78 -2.09 6.88 -1.42
N GLU A 79 -2.73 6.10 -0.56
CA GLU A 79 -4.14 6.29 -0.27
C GLU A 79 -4.36 7.52 0.63
N GLU A 80 -5.60 7.99 0.68
CA GLU A 80 -5.98 9.10 1.54
C GLU A 80 -5.71 8.74 3.01
N HIS A 81 -5.13 9.67 3.75
CA HIS A 81 -4.77 9.43 5.14
C HIS A 81 -6.01 9.50 6.05
N GLU A 82 -6.22 8.46 6.86
CA GLU A 82 -7.39 8.32 7.72
C GLU A 82 -6.97 8.11 9.18
N ALA A 83 -7.88 8.44 10.10
CA ALA A 83 -7.57 8.42 11.53
C ALA A 83 -7.33 7.00 12.05
N LYS A 84 -8.13 6.00 11.62
CA LYS A 84 -7.93 4.60 12.03
C LYS A 84 -6.56 4.05 11.65
N TYR A 85 -6.08 4.29 10.44
CA TYR A 85 -4.79 3.77 9.98
C TYR A 85 -3.62 4.50 10.63
N THR A 86 -3.73 5.82 10.77
CA THR A 86 -2.74 6.61 11.51
C THR A 86 -2.64 6.14 12.97
N ALA A 87 -3.78 5.85 13.61
CA ALA A 87 -3.81 5.30 14.96
C ALA A 87 -3.16 3.91 15.05
N MET A 88 -3.45 2.99 14.13
CA MET A 88 -2.80 1.67 14.05
C MET A 88 -1.27 1.79 13.90
N ALA A 89 -0.82 2.68 13.01
CA ALA A 89 0.60 2.95 12.83
C ALA A 89 1.26 3.51 14.10
N ILE A 90 0.61 4.44 14.83
CA ILE A 90 1.10 4.93 16.12
C ILE A 90 1.27 3.77 17.12
N MET A 91 0.25 2.91 17.25
CA MET A 91 0.31 1.76 18.16
C MET A 91 1.51 0.87 17.83
N ALA A 92 1.72 0.55 16.55
CA ALA A 92 2.86 -0.26 16.08
C ALA A 92 4.21 0.43 16.34
N LEU A 93 4.34 1.72 15.99
CA LEU A 93 5.58 2.48 16.15
C LEU A 93 5.98 2.65 17.62
N ILE A 94 5.04 2.70 18.57
CA ILE A 94 5.34 2.66 20.01
C ILE A 94 6.13 1.39 20.38
N ARG A 95 5.83 0.25 19.74
CA ARG A 95 6.57 -1.01 19.96
C ARG A 95 7.95 -0.96 19.32
N GLY A 96 8.06 -0.45 18.09
CA GLY A 96 9.36 -0.22 17.44
C GLY A 96 10.27 0.71 18.23
N GLU A 97 9.72 1.80 18.78
CA GLU A 97 10.44 2.79 19.60
C GLU A 97 10.99 2.19 20.91
N SER A 98 10.39 1.08 21.36
CA SER A 98 10.87 0.35 22.53
C SER A 98 12.06 -0.56 22.25
N ILE A 99 12.32 -0.87 20.98
CA ILE A 99 13.44 -1.68 20.51
C ILE A 99 14.57 -0.80 19.95
N ALA A 100 14.21 0.28 19.28
CA ALA A 100 15.15 1.22 18.66
C ALA A 100 14.87 2.64 19.15
N ASN A 101 15.13 2.91 20.44
CA ASN A 101 14.81 4.17 21.07
C ASN A 101 15.45 5.37 20.34
N GLY A 102 14.66 6.39 20.05
CA GLY A 102 15.00 7.59 19.28
C GLY A 102 14.69 7.51 17.79
N ARG A 103 14.22 6.38 17.25
CA ARG A 103 14.00 6.21 15.81
C ARG A 103 12.65 6.74 15.32
N TYR A 104 11.59 6.51 16.10
CA TYR A 104 10.20 6.72 15.69
C TYR A 104 9.49 7.77 16.55
N LYS A 105 10.06 8.16 17.69
CA LYS A 105 9.48 9.11 18.65
C LYS A 105 8.89 10.38 18.01
N ASP A 106 9.65 11.05 17.14
CA ASP A 106 9.20 12.29 16.50
C ASP A 106 7.97 12.06 15.63
N VAL A 107 7.97 10.96 14.86
CA VAL A 107 6.86 10.58 13.99
C VAL A 107 5.64 10.18 14.79
N ILE A 108 5.79 9.45 15.90
CA ILE A 108 4.68 9.10 16.81
C ILE A 108 3.97 10.36 17.32
N ASN A 109 4.73 11.35 17.78
CA ASN A 109 4.17 12.60 18.32
C ASN A 109 3.55 13.47 17.21
N SER A 110 4.18 13.54 16.04
CA SER A 110 3.67 14.26 14.86
C SER A 110 2.35 13.65 14.36
N ALA A 111 2.28 12.32 14.28
CA ALA A 111 1.07 11.58 13.91
C ALA A 111 -0.07 11.79 14.90
N ALA A 112 0.22 11.79 16.20
CA ALA A 112 -0.78 12.05 17.23
C ALA A 112 -1.27 13.50 17.20
N TYR A 113 -0.40 14.46 16.90
CA TYR A 113 -0.80 15.84 16.63
C TYR A 113 -1.72 15.94 15.40
N TRP A 114 -1.41 15.21 14.32
CA TRP A 114 -2.28 15.14 13.14
C TRP A 114 -3.66 14.59 13.48
N LEU A 115 -3.77 13.56 14.33
CA LEU A 115 -5.05 13.04 14.81
C LEU A 115 -5.87 14.13 15.53
N ILE A 116 -5.25 14.86 16.47
CA ILE A 116 -5.91 15.97 17.19
C ILE A 116 -6.37 17.05 16.20
N TYR A 117 -5.51 17.41 15.24
CA TYR A 117 -5.79 18.45 14.26
C TYR A 117 -6.99 18.10 13.35
N LYS A 118 -7.15 16.81 13.02
CA LYS A 118 -8.26 16.32 12.19
C LYS A 118 -9.55 16.08 12.97
N GLN A 119 -9.49 16.03 14.29
CA GLN A 119 -10.67 15.82 15.13
C GLN A 119 -11.68 16.95 14.94
N LYS A 120 -12.94 16.58 14.73
CA LYS A 120 -14.07 17.51 14.67
C LYS A 120 -14.37 18.09 16.06
N ALA A 121 -15.06 19.21 16.10
CA ALA A 121 -15.37 19.91 17.36
C ALA A 121 -16.23 19.08 18.33
N ASP A 122 -17.01 18.13 17.81
CA ASP A 122 -17.83 17.18 18.59
C ASP A 122 -17.04 15.97 19.10
N GLY A 123 -15.74 15.88 18.81
CA GLY A 123 -14.86 14.78 19.21
C GLY A 123 -14.76 13.62 18.22
N SER A 124 -15.50 13.67 17.12
CA SER A 124 -15.50 12.63 16.08
C SER A 124 -14.41 12.82 15.03
N TRP A 125 -14.26 11.80 14.18
CA TRP A 125 -13.55 11.84 12.90
C TRP A 125 -14.54 11.51 11.78
N ASP A 126 -14.12 10.86 10.71
CA ASP A 126 -14.98 10.64 9.54
C ASP A 126 -15.95 9.47 9.72
N ASP A 127 -15.54 8.42 10.43
CA ASP A 127 -16.41 7.32 10.84
C ASP A 127 -16.22 6.92 12.32
N TYR A 128 -17.01 5.94 12.77
CA TYR A 128 -16.98 5.46 14.16
C TYR A 128 -15.67 4.75 14.51
N LEU A 129 -15.14 3.94 13.58
CA LEU A 129 -13.92 3.17 13.77
C LEU A 129 -12.69 4.09 13.87
N ASP A 130 -12.67 5.17 13.10
CA ASP A 130 -11.70 6.25 13.19
C ASP A 130 -11.65 6.84 14.60
N ALA A 131 -12.80 7.16 15.20
CA ALA A 131 -12.88 7.69 16.55
C ALA A 131 -12.40 6.67 17.60
N ALA A 132 -12.82 5.41 17.48
CA ALA A 132 -12.42 4.34 18.39
C ALA A 132 -10.91 4.09 18.36
N MET A 133 -10.34 3.90 17.16
CA MET A 133 -8.91 3.66 16.99
C MET A 133 -8.07 4.87 17.41
N ALA A 134 -8.47 6.09 17.05
CA ALA A 134 -7.79 7.30 17.50
C ALA A 134 -7.77 7.40 19.03
N ALA A 135 -8.89 7.13 19.70
CA ALA A 135 -8.94 7.11 21.16
C ALA A 135 -7.98 6.08 21.76
N ILE A 136 -7.90 4.87 21.18
CA ILE A 136 -6.97 3.82 21.62
C ILE A 136 -5.51 4.30 21.49
N ALA A 137 -5.12 4.81 20.33
CA ALA A 137 -3.75 5.27 20.08
C ALA A 137 -3.35 6.46 20.96
N LEU A 138 -4.25 7.45 21.14
CA LEU A 138 -4.01 8.59 22.04
C LEU A 138 -3.84 8.13 23.50
N LYS A 139 -4.66 7.17 23.94
CA LYS A 139 -4.56 6.57 25.28
C LYS A 139 -3.21 5.85 25.46
N GLU A 140 -2.79 5.05 24.49
CA GLU A 140 -1.49 4.37 24.53
C GLU A 140 -0.33 5.36 24.58
N LEU A 141 -0.34 6.38 23.73
CA LEU A 141 0.73 7.38 23.70
C LEU A 141 0.83 8.11 25.05
N LEU A 142 -0.29 8.54 25.64
CA LEU A 142 -0.33 9.16 26.97
C LEU A 142 0.16 8.22 28.09
N GLY A 143 -0.05 6.91 27.93
CA GLY A 143 0.46 5.86 28.82
C GLY A 143 1.94 5.55 28.63
N SER A 144 2.50 5.85 27.46
CA SER A 144 3.88 5.56 27.08
C SER A 144 4.87 6.59 27.63
N LYS A 145 6.16 6.24 27.62
CA LYS A 145 7.29 7.14 27.94
C LYS A 145 7.70 8.05 26.77
N TYR A 146 6.96 8.04 25.66
CA TYR A 146 7.38 8.66 24.39
C TYR A 146 6.71 9.99 24.05
N VAL A 147 5.80 10.49 24.90
CA VAL A 147 5.28 11.86 24.75
C VAL A 147 6.44 12.86 24.79
N GLU A 148 6.55 13.71 23.77
CA GLU A 148 7.65 14.67 23.64
C GLU A 148 7.52 15.81 24.66
N GLU A 149 8.38 15.81 25.68
CA GLU A 149 8.37 16.83 26.75
C GLU A 149 8.70 18.25 26.22
N ASN A 150 9.40 18.34 25.09
CA ASN A 150 9.79 19.61 24.49
C ASN A 150 8.66 20.29 23.67
N MET A 151 7.56 19.57 23.39
CA MET A 151 6.40 20.14 22.71
C MET A 151 5.42 20.69 23.74
N THR A 152 5.61 21.97 24.11
CA THR A 152 4.80 22.66 25.11
C THR A 152 3.30 22.50 24.84
N GLY A 153 2.58 21.89 25.79
CA GLY A 153 1.13 21.72 25.74
C GLY A 153 0.63 20.51 24.93
N LEU A 154 1.52 19.72 24.32
CA LEU A 154 1.11 18.53 23.55
C LEU A 154 0.38 17.51 24.43
N GLU A 155 0.90 17.20 25.62
CA GLU A 155 0.25 16.24 26.53
C GLU A 155 -1.18 16.66 26.89
N ASP A 156 -1.41 17.95 27.14
CA ASP A 156 -2.74 18.48 27.46
C ASP A 156 -3.67 18.40 26.24
N GLN A 157 -3.18 18.73 25.04
CA GLN A 157 -3.95 18.59 23.80
C GLN A 157 -4.32 17.13 23.51
N LEU A 158 -3.42 16.18 23.76
CA LEU A 158 -3.67 14.75 23.62
C LEU A 158 -4.74 14.29 24.61
N ARG A 159 -4.68 14.75 25.87
CA ARG A 159 -5.70 14.45 26.88
C ARG A 159 -7.07 15.03 26.52
N GLU A 160 -7.11 16.27 26.03
CA GLU A 160 -8.35 16.90 25.60
C GLU A 160 -8.96 16.17 24.39
N GLY A 161 -8.13 15.86 23.39
CA GLY A 161 -8.55 15.09 22.21
C GLY A 161 -9.09 13.72 22.57
N LEU A 162 -8.40 12.99 23.46
CA LEU A 162 -8.86 11.70 23.99
C LEU A 162 -10.21 11.84 24.70
N ASN A 163 -10.37 12.82 25.59
CA ASN A 163 -11.61 13.01 26.34
C ASN A 163 -12.81 13.31 25.42
N ARG A 164 -12.61 14.13 24.37
CA ARG A 164 -13.65 14.38 23.37
C ARG A 164 -14.01 13.12 22.59
N ALA A 165 -13.01 12.33 22.19
CA ALA A 165 -13.23 11.07 21.49
C ALA A 165 -14.04 10.07 22.33
N LEU A 166 -13.65 9.87 23.60
CA LEU A 166 -14.36 9.00 24.53
C LEU A 166 -15.79 9.49 24.79
N GLY A 167 -15.99 10.80 24.94
CA GLY A 167 -17.32 11.39 25.10
C GLY A 167 -18.21 11.15 23.88
N TRP A 168 -17.65 11.26 22.67
CA TRP A 168 -18.38 10.98 21.43
C TRP A 168 -18.77 9.49 21.33
N LEU A 169 -17.83 8.56 21.62
CA LEU A 169 -18.06 7.11 21.59
C LEU A 169 -19.11 6.64 22.61
N GLN A 170 -19.27 7.35 23.73
CA GLN A 170 -20.29 7.04 24.74
C GLN A 170 -21.71 7.45 24.31
N ILE A 171 -21.84 8.45 23.45
CA ILE A 171 -23.13 9.02 23.05
C ILE A 171 -23.64 8.40 21.74
N ASN A 172 -22.73 7.94 20.88
CA ASN A 172 -23.04 7.37 19.58
C ASN A 172 -22.93 5.85 19.61
N GLU A 173 -23.78 5.18 18.84
CA GLU A 173 -23.82 3.71 18.76
C GLU A 173 -23.02 3.20 17.55
N PRO A 174 -22.30 2.07 17.68
CA PRO A 174 -21.61 1.44 16.56
C PRO A 174 -22.61 0.82 15.58
N GLU A 175 -22.30 0.84 14.29
CA GLU A 175 -23.16 0.28 13.23
C GLU A 175 -22.94 -1.22 13.01
N ASN A 176 -21.77 -1.74 13.40
CA ASN A 176 -21.37 -3.13 13.20
C ASN A 176 -20.51 -3.66 14.36
N ASP A 177 -20.30 -4.98 14.38
CA ASP A 177 -19.56 -5.65 15.46
C ASP A 177 -18.07 -5.26 15.51
N VAL A 178 -17.46 -4.86 14.39
CA VAL A 178 -16.07 -4.40 14.38
C VAL A 178 -15.95 -3.09 15.16
N GLU A 179 -16.81 -2.12 14.84
CA GLU A 179 -16.89 -0.84 15.55
C GLU A 179 -17.20 -1.04 17.03
N ARG A 180 -18.11 -1.96 17.36
CA ARG A 180 -18.43 -2.31 18.76
C ARG A 180 -17.22 -2.86 19.50
N ILE A 181 -16.47 -3.78 18.89
CA ILE A 181 -15.26 -4.35 19.50
C ILE A 181 -14.23 -3.25 19.79
N PHE A 182 -13.95 -2.36 18.84
CA PHE A 182 -12.97 -1.29 19.04
C PHE A 182 -13.46 -0.19 19.98
N ARG A 183 -14.77 0.10 19.98
CA ARG A 183 -15.40 0.94 21.01
C ARG A 183 -15.07 0.43 22.39
N ASP A 184 -15.25 -0.87 22.63
CA ASP A 184 -15.09 -1.44 23.96
C ASP A 184 -13.63 -1.49 24.40
N ILE A 185 -12.68 -1.62 23.47
CA ILE A 185 -11.27 -1.40 23.77
C ILE A 185 -11.05 0.07 24.19
N ALA A 186 -11.61 1.03 23.43
CA ALA A 186 -11.46 2.45 23.72
C ALA A 186 -12.09 2.85 25.06
N LEU A 187 -13.26 2.32 25.39
CA LEU A 187 -14.01 2.58 26.62
C LEU A 187 -13.61 1.67 27.80
N GLU A 188 -12.78 0.65 27.56
CA GLU A 188 -12.41 -0.39 28.53
C GLU A 188 -13.62 -1.21 29.03
N ASP A 189 -14.64 -1.39 28.19
CA ASP A 189 -15.88 -2.13 28.52
C ASP A 189 -15.74 -3.64 28.26
N LYS A 190 -15.09 -4.32 29.20
CA LYS A 190 -14.89 -5.78 29.14
C LYS A 190 -16.22 -6.55 29.16
N ASP A 191 -17.18 -6.07 29.95
CA ASP A 191 -18.45 -6.76 30.18
C ASP A 191 -19.30 -6.83 28.91
N ASP A 192 -19.25 -5.81 28.06
CA ASP A 192 -19.94 -5.83 26.77
C ASP A 192 -19.21 -6.72 25.75
N LEU A 193 -17.87 -6.67 25.70
CA LEU A 193 -17.06 -7.55 24.85
C LEU A 193 -17.31 -9.03 25.13
N GLU A 194 -17.36 -9.43 26.41
CA GLU A 194 -17.59 -10.82 26.79
C GLU A 194 -18.94 -11.34 26.29
N LYS A 195 -19.98 -10.50 26.32
CA LYS A 195 -21.35 -10.84 25.90
C LYS A 195 -21.53 -10.85 24.39
N LEU A 196 -20.63 -10.22 23.64
CA LEU A 196 -20.71 -10.14 22.18
C LEU A 196 -20.57 -11.54 21.55
N ASN A 197 -21.58 -11.98 20.81
CA ASN A 197 -21.52 -13.24 20.08
C ASN A 197 -21.00 -12.99 18.66
N VAL A 198 -19.88 -13.60 18.30
CA VAL A 198 -19.19 -13.38 17.03
C VAL A 198 -18.84 -14.68 16.33
N GLU A 199 -18.84 -14.66 15.00
CA GLU A 199 -18.49 -15.78 14.14
C GLU A 199 -17.39 -15.42 13.14
N GLY A 200 -16.80 -16.42 12.48
CA GLY A 200 -15.74 -16.22 11.49
C GLY A 200 -14.51 -15.48 12.05
N GLU A 201 -13.99 -14.52 11.28
CA GLU A 201 -12.80 -13.74 11.64
C GLU A 201 -13.01 -12.86 12.88
N LEU A 202 -14.26 -12.43 13.17
CA LEU A 202 -14.56 -11.60 14.34
C LEU A 202 -14.24 -12.30 15.67
N LYS A 203 -14.12 -13.63 15.69
CA LYS A 203 -13.60 -14.37 16.85
C LYS A 203 -12.17 -13.94 17.21
N ALA A 204 -11.30 -13.73 16.21
CA ALA A 204 -9.96 -13.23 16.44
C ALA A 204 -9.96 -11.77 16.95
N TYR A 205 -10.87 -10.93 16.43
CA TYR A 205 -11.01 -9.54 16.84
C TYR A 205 -11.46 -9.43 18.31
N LYS A 206 -12.49 -10.18 18.69
CA LYS A 206 -12.94 -10.25 20.10
C LYS A 206 -11.85 -10.79 21.01
N ALA A 207 -11.15 -11.85 20.59
CA ALA A 207 -10.06 -12.43 21.37
C ALA A 207 -8.91 -11.42 21.56
N PHE A 208 -8.54 -10.71 20.51
CA PHE A 208 -7.58 -9.62 20.58
C PHE A 208 -8.03 -8.54 21.56
N ALA A 209 -9.27 -8.07 21.47
CA ALA A 209 -9.81 -7.02 22.33
C ALA A 209 -9.74 -7.39 23.83
N LEU A 210 -10.20 -8.61 24.17
CA LEU A 210 -10.13 -9.13 25.52
C LEU A 210 -8.68 -9.24 26.01
N ALA A 211 -7.80 -9.82 25.19
CA ALA A 211 -6.37 -9.95 25.53
C ALA A 211 -5.65 -8.60 25.63
N TYR A 212 -6.06 -7.62 24.84
CA TYR A 212 -5.56 -6.26 24.86
C TYR A 212 -5.95 -5.54 26.16
N LEU A 213 -7.15 -5.79 26.66
CA LEU A 213 -7.61 -5.32 27.97
C LEU A 213 -7.08 -6.15 29.16
N GLY A 214 -6.16 -7.08 28.91
CA GLY A 214 -5.44 -7.85 29.93
C GLY A 214 -6.06 -9.19 30.32
N GLU A 215 -7.09 -9.64 29.61
CA GLU A 215 -7.68 -10.96 29.86
C GLU A 215 -6.86 -12.09 29.25
N LYS A 216 -6.98 -13.29 29.81
CA LYS A 216 -6.44 -14.50 29.21
C LYS A 216 -7.49 -15.13 28.31
N VAL A 217 -7.15 -15.31 27.05
CA VAL A 217 -8.08 -15.84 26.04
C VAL A 217 -7.55 -17.14 25.48
N SER A 218 -8.45 -18.10 25.31
CA SER A 218 -8.22 -19.31 24.50
C SER A 218 -8.98 -19.15 23.20
N LEU A 219 -8.32 -19.38 22.07
CA LEU A 219 -8.92 -19.25 20.75
C LEU A 219 -8.47 -20.40 19.86
N GLU A 220 -9.43 -21.17 19.37
CA GLU A 220 -9.22 -22.18 18.34
C GLU A 220 -9.94 -21.76 17.06
N GLY A 221 -9.23 -21.76 15.94
CA GLY A 221 -9.76 -21.39 14.64
C GLY A 221 -8.68 -21.41 13.55
N ASN A 222 -9.12 -21.31 12.31
CA ASN A 222 -8.28 -20.97 11.17
C ASN A 222 -8.82 -19.65 10.61
N PHE A 223 -7.94 -18.71 10.32
CA PHE A 223 -8.31 -17.38 9.82
C PHE A 223 -7.64 -17.15 8.47
N SER A 224 -8.29 -16.35 7.61
CA SER A 224 -7.83 -16.12 6.24
C SER A 224 -7.07 -14.81 6.08
N SER A 225 -7.44 -13.76 6.81
CA SER A 225 -6.78 -12.46 6.72
C SER A 225 -5.55 -12.36 7.62
N PRO A 226 -4.46 -11.67 7.17
CA PRO A 226 -3.27 -11.45 7.99
C PRO A 226 -3.58 -10.73 9.30
N MET A 227 -4.42 -9.70 9.27
CA MET A 227 -4.90 -9.00 10.45
C MET A 227 -5.58 -9.94 11.47
N ALA A 228 -6.46 -10.85 11.03
CA ALA A 228 -7.12 -11.80 11.94
C ALA A 228 -6.13 -12.81 12.53
N VAL A 229 -5.18 -13.33 11.74
CA VAL A 229 -4.13 -14.21 12.26
C VAL A 229 -3.22 -13.49 13.25
N ALA A 230 -2.83 -12.24 12.96
CA ALA A 230 -2.04 -11.41 13.88
C ALA A 230 -2.80 -11.14 15.19
N MET A 231 -4.10 -10.85 15.11
CA MET A 231 -4.96 -10.69 16.29
C MET A 231 -5.05 -11.97 17.12
N ALA A 232 -5.19 -13.13 16.47
CA ALA A 232 -5.20 -14.43 17.12
C ALA A 232 -3.85 -14.72 17.81
N LEU A 233 -2.74 -14.44 17.12
CA LEU A 233 -1.39 -14.55 17.68
C LEU A 233 -1.20 -13.63 18.89
N TYR A 234 -1.61 -12.36 18.78
CA TYR A 234 -1.55 -11.44 19.92
C TYR A 234 -2.40 -11.95 21.10
N ALA A 235 -3.58 -12.49 20.84
CA ALA A 235 -4.48 -12.93 21.89
C ALA A 235 -3.95 -14.15 22.66
N THR A 236 -3.36 -15.11 21.94
CA THR A 236 -3.04 -16.45 22.46
C THR A 236 -1.55 -16.68 22.69
N GLY A 237 -0.67 -16.06 21.90
CA GLY A 237 0.75 -16.40 21.83
C GLY A 237 1.02 -17.78 21.23
N ASP A 238 0.05 -18.37 20.52
CA ASP A 238 0.18 -19.72 19.93
C ASP A 238 1.12 -19.71 18.71
N GLU A 239 2.11 -20.61 18.72
CA GLU A 239 3.08 -20.77 17.64
C GLU A 239 2.42 -21.10 16.30
N LYS A 240 1.26 -21.77 16.30
CA LYS A 240 0.51 -22.05 15.07
C LYS A 240 0.17 -20.76 14.31
N TYR A 241 -0.37 -19.75 14.99
CA TYR A 241 -0.71 -18.49 14.35
C TYR A 241 0.54 -17.69 13.98
N ARG A 242 1.66 -17.91 14.68
CA ARG A 242 2.96 -17.34 14.29
C ARG A 242 3.44 -17.93 12.98
N GLU A 243 3.45 -19.25 12.84
CA GLU A 243 3.79 -19.94 11.60
C GLU A 243 2.85 -19.52 10.47
N GLU A 244 1.53 -19.52 10.69
CA GLU A 244 0.56 -19.04 9.70
C GLU A 244 0.82 -17.59 9.28
N LEU A 245 1.09 -16.68 10.23
CA LEU A 245 1.37 -15.28 9.93
C LEU A 245 2.66 -15.10 9.10
N LEU A 246 3.68 -15.93 9.35
CA LEU A 246 4.94 -15.90 8.62
C LEU A 246 4.86 -16.59 7.25
N ASP A 247 4.04 -17.64 7.14
CA ASP A 247 3.77 -18.38 5.89
C ASP A 247 2.77 -17.65 4.99
N MET A 248 1.98 -16.73 5.54
CA MET A 248 1.22 -15.75 4.77
C MET A 248 2.21 -14.83 4.07
N GLU A 249 2.72 -15.28 2.91
CA GLU A 249 3.66 -14.61 1.98
C GLU A 249 3.17 -13.21 1.52
N HIS A 250 2.01 -12.79 2.00
CA HIS A 250 1.37 -11.49 1.92
C HIS A 250 1.74 -10.57 3.09
N PHE A 251 2.90 -10.76 3.71
CA PHE A 251 3.50 -9.74 4.54
C PHE A 251 4.67 -9.15 3.77
N GLY A 252 4.58 -7.89 3.36
CA GLY A 252 5.51 -7.21 2.45
C GLY A 252 6.97 -7.07 2.93
N PHE A 253 7.39 -7.81 3.95
CA PHE A 253 8.76 -7.92 4.45
C PHE A 253 9.26 -9.38 4.51
N TRP A 254 8.37 -10.38 4.50
CA TRP A 254 8.71 -11.76 4.86
C TRP A 254 8.32 -12.85 3.85
N GLY A 255 7.73 -12.52 2.69
CA GLY A 255 7.29 -13.49 1.68
C GLY A 255 7.88 -13.28 0.28
N ARG A 256 8.16 -14.38 -0.44
CA ARG A 256 8.80 -14.38 -1.78
C ARG A 256 7.79 -14.30 -2.94
N LEU A 257 6.88 -13.32 -2.94
CA LEU A 257 6.19 -12.90 -4.17
C LEU A 257 6.39 -11.41 -4.40
N HIS A 258 7.37 -11.13 -5.25
CA HIS A 258 7.90 -9.81 -5.52
C HIS A 258 6.95 -8.97 -6.40
N TYR A 259 5.97 -9.60 -7.06
CA TYR A 259 5.05 -8.98 -8.01
C TYR A 259 3.69 -9.67 -7.97
N ARG A 260 2.62 -8.97 -8.37
CA ARG A 260 1.30 -9.58 -8.51
C ARG A 260 1.34 -10.72 -9.53
N VAL A 261 0.61 -11.79 -9.23
CA VAL A 261 0.45 -12.95 -10.12
C VAL A 261 0.06 -12.51 -11.53
N LEU A 262 -0.90 -11.59 -11.65
CA LEU A 262 -1.36 -11.09 -12.95
C LEU A 262 -0.31 -10.27 -13.70
N ASP A 263 0.56 -9.53 -12.98
CA ASP A 263 1.66 -8.77 -13.63
C ASP A 263 2.71 -9.71 -14.19
N LEU A 264 3.07 -10.76 -13.44
CA LEU A 264 3.98 -11.80 -13.93
C LEU A 264 3.41 -12.52 -15.14
N LEU A 265 2.11 -12.83 -15.11
CA LEU A 265 1.44 -13.45 -16.25
C LEU A 265 1.33 -12.51 -17.45
N ASP A 266 1.07 -11.22 -17.24
CA ASP A 266 1.06 -10.21 -18.30
C ASP A 266 2.43 -10.11 -18.98
N VAL A 267 3.50 -10.09 -18.19
CA VAL A 267 4.87 -10.01 -18.73
C VAL A 267 5.30 -11.32 -19.39
N SER A 268 4.83 -12.47 -18.88
CA SER A 268 5.14 -13.80 -19.47
C SER A 268 4.62 -14.01 -20.90
N GLN A 269 3.81 -13.07 -21.42
CA GLN A 269 3.36 -13.05 -22.81
C GLN A 269 4.37 -12.42 -23.78
N ILE A 270 5.39 -11.72 -23.26
CA ILE A 270 6.42 -11.04 -24.04
C ILE A 270 7.57 -12.01 -24.25
N SER A 271 8.10 -12.07 -25.48
CA SER A 271 9.23 -12.94 -25.81
C SER A 271 10.42 -12.70 -24.87
N GLY A 272 10.92 -13.77 -24.24
CA GLY A 272 12.07 -13.73 -23.32
C GLY A 272 11.74 -13.49 -21.84
N PHE A 273 10.49 -13.73 -21.43
CA PHE A 273 9.97 -13.71 -20.05
C PHE A 273 9.05 -14.91 -19.74
N GLU A 274 9.02 -15.93 -20.60
CA GLU A 274 8.08 -17.05 -20.54
C GLU A 274 8.18 -17.85 -19.22
N GLU A 275 9.37 -17.88 -18.61
CA GLU A 275 9.63 -18.56 -17.34
C GLU A 275 8.82 -18.00 -16.16
N LEU A 276 8.38 -16.75 -16.23
CA LEU A 276 7.56 -16.12 -15.18
C LEU A 276 6.20 -16.83 -15.02
N ARG A 277 5.75 -17.54 -16.06
CA ARG A 277 4.52 -18.33 -16.03
C ARG A 277 4.59 -19.45 -14.98
N GLU A 278 5.71 -20.16 -14.90
CA GLU A 278 5.88 -21.27 -13.95
C GLU A 278 5.82 -20.79 -12.50
N ILE A 279 6.29 -19.56 -12.26
CA ILE A 279 6.26 -18.90 -10.96
C ILE A 279 4.83 -18.47 -10.60
N ALA A 280 4.09 -17.88 -11.54
CA ALA A 280 2.81 -17.24 -11.25
C ALA A 280 1.60 -18.20 -11.26
N CYS A 281 1.59 -19.19 -12.16
CA CYS A 281 0.44 -20.07 -12.36
C CYS A 281 -0.05 -20.88 -11.14
N PRO A 282 0.80 -21.31 -10.19
CA PRO A 282 0.35 -21.97 -8.97
C PRO A 282 -0.59 -21.11 -8.12
N TYR A 283 -0.50 -19.79 -8.22
CA TYR A 283 -1.26 -18.85 -7.40
C TYR A 283 -2.53 -18.33 -8.08
N LEU A 284 -2.71 -18.58 -9.38
CA LEU A 284 -3.84 -18.06 -10.16
C LEU A 284 -5.21 -18.47 -9.57
N GLU A 285 -5.33 -19.68 -9.03
CA GLU A 285 -6.57 -20.21 -8.45
C GLU A 285 -7.00 -19.48 -7.17
N LYS A 286 -6.08 -18.72 -6.53
CA LYS A 286 -6.41 -17.90 -5.36
C LYS A 286 -7.09 -16.58 -5.73
N ILE A 287 -7.21 -16.26 -7.02
CA ILE A 287 -7.86 -15.05 -7.52
C ILE A 287 -9.29 -15.42 -7.97
N PRO A 288 -10.31 -15.15 -7.13
CA PRO A 288 -11.68 -15.51 -7.48
C PRO A 288 -12.22 -14.63 -8.61
N ALA A 289 -12.92 -15.23 -9.56
CA ALA A 289 -13.66 -14.55 -10.62
C ALA A 289 -15.17 -14.68 -10.35
N THR A 290 -15.71 -13.87 -9.43
CA THR A 290 -17.11 -13.96 -9.00
C THR A 290 -18.07 -13.23 -9.94
N GLU A 291 -17.60 -12.19 -10.62
CA GLU A 291 -18.42 -11.36 -11.51
C GLU A 291 -18.19 -11.70 -12.99
N GLU A 292 -19.21 -11.54 -13.83
CA GLU A 292 -19.15 -11.86 -15.27
C GLU A 292 -18.02 -11.13 -15.99
N TRP A 293 -17.75 -9.87 -15.63
CA TRP A 293 -16.63 -9.13 -16.24
C TRP A 293 -15.27 -9.68 -15.81
N GLN A 294 -15.12 -10.18 -14.56
CA GLN A 294 -13.89 -10.80 -14.10
C GLN A 294 -13.61 -12.10 -14.86
N LYS A 295 -14.65 -12.90 -15.09
CA LYS A 295 -14.55 -14.12 -15.92
C LYS A 295 -14.02 -13.79 -17.32
N ALA A 296 -14.52 -12.72 -17.95
CA ALA A 296 -14.02 -12.28 -19.25
C ALA A 296 -12.56 -11.80 -19.20
N VAL A 297 -12.21 -10.98 -18.20
CA VAL A 297 -10.89 -10.32 -18.11
C VAL A 297 -9.80 -11.26 -17.64
N TYR A 298 -10.12 -12.28 -16.84
CA TYR A 298 -9.12 -13.21 -16.32
C TYR A 298 -8.96 -14.47 -17.17
N ALA A 299 -9.89 -14.72 -18.09
CA ALA A 299 -9.90 -15.95 -18.88
C ALA A 299 -8.57 -16.23 -19.61
N HIS A 300 -7.90 -15.20 -20.14
CA HIS A 300 -6.61 -15.40 -20.82
C HIS A 300 -5.51 -15.86 -19.88
N TYR A 301 -5.50 -15.46 -18.62
CA TYR A 301 -4.53 -15.92 -17.64
C TYR A 301 -4.68 -17.41 -17.34
N PHE A 302 -5.91 -17.92 -17.27
CA PHE A 302 -6.17 -19.36 -17.12
C PHE A 302 -5.67 -20.12 -18.35
N VAL A 303 -5.96 -19.63 -19.56
CA VAL A 303 -5.44 -20.22 -20.80
C VAL A 303 -3.92 -20.22 -20.84
N LEU A 304 -3.27 -19.10 -20.46
CA LEU A 304 -1.81 -19.00 -20.36
C LEU A 304 -1.24 -20.07 -19.42
N CYS A 305 -1.92 -20.32 -18.30
CA CYS A 305 -1.57 -21.35 -17.32
C CYS A 305 -2.03 -22.76 -17.68
N SER A 306 -2.51 -23.00 -18.91
CA SER A 306 -3.04 -24.30 -19.35
C SER A 306 -4.20 -24.82 -18.47
N LYS A 307 -5.00 -23.89 -17.94
CA LYS A 307 -6.22 -24.16 -17.16
C LYS A 307 -7.44 -23.75 -17.97
N GLU A 308 -8.56 -24.41 -17.71
CA GLU A 308 -9.83 -24.06 -18.33
C GLU A 308 -10.47 -22.88 -17.56
N PRO A 309 -10.70 -21.72 -18.22
CA PRO A 309 -11.40 -20.60 -17.57
C PRO A 309 -12.90 -20.86 -17.49
N GLU A 310 -13.52 -20.34 -16.42
CA GLU A 310 -14.94 -20.04 -16.45
C GLU A 310 -15.18 -18.82 -17.35
N LEU A 311 -16.09 -18.94 -18.31
CA LEU A 311 -16.42 -17.88 -19.26
C LEU A 311 -17.80 -17.29 -18.94
N PRO A 312 -18.03 -16.01 -19.25
CA PRO A 312 -19.32 -15.37 -19.04
C PRO A 312 -20.43 -16.06 -19.84
N GLU A 313 -21.59 -16.20 -19.22
CA GLU A 313 -22.80 -16.72 -19.88
C GLU A 313 -23.65 -15.56 -20.45
N ASN A 314 -23.48 -14.35 -19.92
CA ASN A 314 -24.26 -13.18 -20.31
C ASN A 314 -23.38 -12.00 -20.80
N TYR A 315 -23.52 -11.64 -22.08
CA TYR A 315 -22.75 -10.54 -22.69
C TYR A 315 -23.33 -9.14 -22.44
N SER A 316 -24.61 -9.03 -22.04
CA SER A 316 -25.29 -7.73 -21.91
C SER A 316 -24.68 -6.78 -20.87
N SER A 317 -24.04 -7.34 -19.84
CA SER A 317 -23.34 -6.58 -18.79
C SER A 317 -21.90 -6.23 -19.18
N LEU A 318 -21.39 -6.78 -20.28
CA LEU A 318 -19.98 -6.66 -20.67
C LEU A 318 -19.73 -5.47 -21.59
N LEU A 319 -18.49 -4.98 -21.54
CA LEU A 319 -17.96 -4.05 -22.53
C LEU A 319 -17.64 -4.78 -23.83
N PRO A 320 -17.73 -4.11 -24.99
CA PRO A 320 -17.42 -4.73 -26.28
C PRO A 320 -16.04 -5.42 -26.33
N TRP A 321 -15.00 -4.82 -25.77
CA TRP A 321 -13.67 -5.46 -25.74
C TRP A 321 -13.64 -6.76 -24.92
N GLN A 322 -14.47 -6.86 -23.88
CA GLN A 322 -14.57 -8.07 -23.04
C GLN A 322 -15.28 -9.18 -23.80
N VAL A 323 -16.34 -8.87 -24.55
CA VAL A 323 -17.00 -9.86 -25.43
C VAL A 323 -16.06 -10.32 -26.54
N ALA A 324 -15.27 -9.41 -27.11
CA ALA A 324 -14.23 -9.76 -28.08
C ALA A 324 -13.17 -10.67 -27.46
N GLU A 325 -12.77 -10.42 -26.22
CA GLU A 325 -11.85 -11.30 -25.52
C GLU A 325 -12.43 -12.70 -25.29
N VAL A 326 -13.71 -12.80 -24.90
CA VAL A 326 -14.40 -14.10 -24.80
C VAL A 326 -14.39 -14.84 -26.14
N ALA A 327 -14.65 -14.17 -27.26
CA ALA A 327 -14.57 -14.78 -28.59
C ALA A 327 -13.16 -15.30 -28.89
N ARG A 328 -12.13 -14.50 -28.59
CA ARG A 328 -10.72 -14.87 -28.76
C ARG A 328 -10.34 -16.08 -27.90
N ILE A 329 -10.76 -16.12 -26.63
CA ILE A 329 -10.49 -17.24 -25.72
C ILE A 329 -11.21 -18.50 -26.15
N LYS A 330 -12.48 -18.42 -26.53
CA LYS A 330 -13.23 -19.57 -27.06
C LYS A 330 -12.52 -20.15 -28.29
N ALA A 331 -12.05 -19.32 -29.21
CA ALA A 331 -11.27 -19.76 -30.37
C ALA A 331 -9.96 -20.46 -29.97
N LEU A 332 -9.20 -19.92 -29.00
CA LEU A 332 -7.98 -20.54 -28.49
C LEU A 332 -8.23 -21.91 -27.82
N LEU A 333 -9.37 -22.08 -27.18
CA LEU A 333 -9.80 -23.33 -26.55
C LEU A 333 -10.43 -24.32 -27.54
N GLY A 334 -10.58 -23.96 -28.82
CA GLY A 334 -11.30 -24.76 -29.81
C GLY A 334 -12.81 -24.88 -29.54
N LYS A 335 -13.38 -23.95 -28.76
CA LYS A 335 -14.82 -23.88 -28.46
C LYS A 335 -15.55 -23.01 -29.50
N PRO A 336 -16.85 -23.24 -29.73
CA PRO A 336 -17.66 -22.35 -30.57
C PRO A 336 -17.67 -20.92 -30.01
N TYR A 337 -17.43 -19.94 -30.89
CA TYR A 337 -17.36 -18.51 -30.55
C TYR A 337 -18.31 -17.64 -31.37
N ASP A 338 -19.16 -18.26 -32.19
CA ASP A 338 -20.10 -17.58 -33.09
C ASP A 338 -21.09 -16.69 -32.33
N ASP A 339 -21.52 -17.12 -31.14
CA ASP A 339 -22.43 -16.36 -30.29
C ASP A 339 -21.85 -15.01 -29.83
N ALA A 340 -20.57 -14.99 -29.45
CA ALA A 340 -19.87 -13.77 -29.07
C ALA A 340 -19.63 -12.87 -30.29
N VAL A 341 -19.31 -13.45 -31.45
CA VAL A 341 -19.13 -12.72 -32.71
C VAL A 341 -20.46 -12.11 -33.18
N GLU A 342 -21.55 -12.87 -33.17
CA GLU A 342 -22.89 -12.39 -33.52
C GLU A 342 -23.32 -11.23 -32.60
N TYR A 343 -23.06 -11.34 -31.30
CA TYR A 343 -23.31 -10.25 -30.36
C TYR A 343 -22.52 -8.98 -30.73
N LEU A 344 -21.22 -9.11 -31.04
CA LEU A 344 -20.38 -7.99 -31.46
C LEU A 344 -20.84 -7.37 -32.78
N LEU A 345 -21.29 -8.19 -33.73
CA LEU A 345 -21.78 -7.72 -35.03
C LEU A 345 -23.17 -7.06 -34.94
N SER A 346 -23.97 -7.41 -33.93
CA SER A 346 -25.30 -6.81 -33.72
C SER A 346 -25.30 -5.49 -32.93
N SER A 347 -24.19 -5.18 -32.24
CA SER A 347 -24.06 -4.04 -31.33
C SER A 347 -23.32 -2.77 -31.84
N PRO A 348 -22.68 -2.71 -33.03
CA PRO A 348 -21.92 -1.52 -33.40
C PRO A 348 -22.86 -0.38 -33.79
N ASN A 349 -22.54 0.84 -33.35
CA ASN A 349 -23.19 2.05 -33.85
C ASN A 349 -22.35 2.62 -35.00
N ASN A 350 -22.79 2.39 -36.24
CA ASN A 350 -22.10 2.83 -37.46
C ASN A 350 -20.60 2.46 -37.49
N GLY A 351 -20.28 1.20 -37.18
CA GLY A 351 -18.89 0.71 -37.14
C GLY A 351 -18.12 1.04 -35.87
N THR A 352 -18.77 1.61 -34.86
CA THR A 352 -18.14 1.98 -33.59
C THR A 352 -18.68 1.13 -32.45
N TRP A 353 -17.79 0.60 -31.61
CA TRP A 353 -18.13 -0.05 -30.35
C TRP A 353 -17.80 0.89 -29.20
N LYS A 354 -18.77 1.71 -28.77
CA LYS A 354 -18.68 2.70 -27.67
C LYS A 354 -17.59 3.77 -27.80
N ASP A 355 -16.32 3.39 -27.79
CA ASP A 355 -15.16 4.29 -27.75
C ASP A 355 -13.98 3.78 -28.60
N PHE A 356 -12.88 4.54 -28.58
CA PHE A 356 -11.67 4.29 -29.33
C PHE A 356 -11.03 2.93 -29.02
N TYR A 357 -10.88 2.57 -27.74
CA TYR A 357 -10.23 1.32 -27.34
C TYR A 357 -11.10 0.11 -27.64
N ASN A 358 -12.37 0.17 -27.27
CA ASN A 358 -13.33 -0.88 -27.56
C ASN A 358 -13.39 -1.17 -29.06
N THR A 359 -13.45 -0.13 -29.88
CA THR A 359 -13.47 -0.28 -31.34
C THR A 359 -12.16 -0.88 -31.87
N ALA A 360 -11.00 -0.41 -31.41
CA ALA A 360 -9.71 -0.96 -31.84
C ALA A 360 -9.55 -2.45 -31.43
N TYR A 361 -9.96 -2.80 -30.22
CA TYR A 361 -9.86 -4.17 -29.70
C TYR A 361 -10.79 -5.12 -30.46
N VAL A 362 -12.05 -4.74 -30.66
CA VAL A 362 -13.02 -5.55 -31.41
C VAL A 362 -12.56 -5.75 -32.86
N VAL A 363 -12.11 -4.70 -33.54
CA VAL A 363 -11.59 -4.79 -34.91
C VAL A 363 -10.40 -5.76 -34.99
N TRP A 364 -9.46 -5.66 -34.05
CA TRP A 364 -8.31 -6.57 -33.98
C TRP A 364 -8.75 -8.03 -33.80
N VAL A 365 -9.66 -8.32 -32.87
CA VAL A 365 -10.13 -9.68 -32.63
C VAL A 365 -10.89 -10.24 -33.84
N LEU A 366 -11.87 -9.50 -34.38
CA LEU A 366 -12.64 -9.94 -35.55
C LEU A 366 -11.72 -10.23 -36.74
N LYS A 367 -10.72 -9.36 -36.96
CA LYS A 367 -9.71 -9.56 -37.99
C LYS A 367 -8.87 -10.81 -37.75
N SER A 368 -8.42 -11.02 -36.52
CA SER A 368 -7.59 -12.18 -36.13
C SER A 368 -8.35 -13.51 -36.22
N LEU A 369 -9.67 -13.49 -36.02
CA LEU A 369 -10.57 -14.62 -36.18
C LEU A 369 -11.07 -14.82 -37.63
N ASN A 370 -10.56 -14.03 -38.59
CA ASN A 370 -10.98 -14.03 -40.00
C ASN A 370 -12.50 -13.83 -40.19
N VAL A 371 -13.14 -13.03 -39.33
CA VAL A 371 -14.55 -12.69 -39.48
C VAL A 371 -14.75 -11.74 -40.67
N SER A 372 -15.70 -12.08 -41.54
CA SER A 372 -16.10 -11.21 -42.65
C SER A 372 -16.95 -10.05 -42.14
N TYR A 373 -16.36 -8.86 -42.11
CA TYR A 373 -16.99 -7.61 -41.66
C TYR A 373 -16.54 -6.44 -42.53
N ASP A 374 -17.38 -5.42 -42.70
CA ASP A 374 -17.00 -4.17 -43.35
C ASP A 374 -16.24 -3.27 -42.36
N TYR A 375 -14.91 -3.41 -42.36
CA TYR A 375 -14.04 -2.67 -41.46
C TYR A 375 -13.90 -1.19 -41.80
N GLU A 376 -14.33 -0.73 -42.99
CA GLU A 376 -14.03 0.63 -43.47
C GLU A 376 -14.51 1.71 -42.48
N LYS A 377 -15.74 1.57 -41.99
CA LYS A 377 -16.33 2.51 -41.03
C LYS A 377 -15.58 2.56 -39.71
N SER A 378 -15.17 1.40 -39.20
CA SER A 378 -14.40 1.31 -37.95
C SER A 378 -13.01 1.93 -38.11
N LEU A 379 -12.32 1.65 -39.22
CA LEU A 379 -11.00 2.22 -39.52
C LEU A 379 -11.07 3.73 -39.71
N HIS A 380 -12.11 4.23 -40.39
CA HIS A 380 -12.35 5.66 -40.53
C HIS A 380 -12.59 6.32 -39.18
N TYR A 381 -13.42 5.72 -38.31
CA TYR A 381 -13.63 6.20 -36.94
C TYR A 381 -12.32 6.26 -36.16
N LEU A 382 -11.50 5.19 -36.18
CA LEU A 382 -10.23 5.14 -35.46
C LEU A 382 -9.26 6.22 -35.95
N SER A 383 -9.12 6.42 -37.27
CA SER A 383 -8.26 7.48 -37.84
C SER A 383 -8.76 8.88 -37.49
N ALA A 384 -10.06 9.14 -37.63
CA ALA A 384 -10.68 10.42 -37.31
C ALA A 384 -10.57 10.75 -35.82
N ASN A 385 -10.81 9.78 -34.95
CA ASN A 385 -10.74 9.96 -33.50
C ASN A 385 -9.30 10.15 -33.02
N LEU A 386 -8.33 9.40 -33.57
CA LEU A 386 -6.90 9.66 -33.33
C LEU A 386 -6.54 11.10 -33.72
N THR A 387 -6.95 11.54 -34.91
CA THR A 387 -6.69 12.90 -35.38
C THR A 387 -7.32 13.95 -34.47
N TRP A 388 -8.58 13.75 -34.07
CA TRP A 388 -9.26 14.64 -33.13
C TRP A 388 -8.53 14.72 -31.79
N MET A 389 -8.19 13.58 -31.17
CA MET A 389 -7.48 13.51 -29.89
C MET A 389 -6.14 14.25 -29.90
N LEU A 390 -5.44 14.24 -31.03
CA LEU A 390 -4.16 14.93 -31.22
C LEU A 390 -4.31 16.43 -31.48
N SER A 391 -5.43 16.86 -32.08
CA SER A 391 -5.67 18.26 -32.43
C SER A 391 -6.39 19.06 -31.34
N GLU A 392 -7.20 18.40 -30.52
CA GLU A 392 -8.11 19.05 -29.58
C GLU A 392 -7.46 19.29 -28.22
N LYS A 393 -7.92 20.34 -27.52
CA LYS A 393 -7.47 20.66 -26.16
C LYS A 393 -8.60 20.52 -25.16
N ASN A 394 -8.26 20.07 -23.96
CA ASN A 394 -9.16 20.04 -22.83
C ASN A 394 -9.56 21.48 -22.45
N SER A 395 -10.85 21.78 -22.48
CA SER A 395 -11.37 23.12 -22.21
C SER A 395 -11.13 23.61 -20.78
N LYS A 396 -10.88 22.71 -19.82
CA LYS A 396 -10.62 23.03 -18.42
C LYS A 396 -9.13 23.24 -18.13
N THR A 397 -8.25 22.41 -18.71
CA THR A 397 -6.82 22.44 -18.38
C THR A 397 -5.96 23.12 -19.45
N GLY A 398 -6.44 23.19 -20.69
CA GLY A 398 -5.68 23.69 -21.84
C GLY A 398 -4.71 22.66 -22.44
N ASP A 399 -4.60 21.48 -21.85
CA ASP A 399 -3.73 20.40 -22.31
C ASP A 399 -4.34 19.66 -23.51
N PRO A 400 -3.52 18.99 -24.34
CA PRO A 400 -4.05 18.12 -25.38
C PRO A 400 -4.99 17.05 -24.80
N VAL A 401 -6.12 16.79 -25.48
CA VAL A 401 -7.13 15.81 -25.01
C VAL A 401 -6.49 14.44 -24.79
N TYR A 402 -5.60 14.03 -25.69
CA TYR A 402 -4.97 12.73 -25.61
C TYR A 402 -4.24 12.52 -24.28
N TYR A 403 -3.74 13.54 -23.56
CA TYR A 403 -3.06 13.38 -22.27
C TYR A 403 -3.89 12.64 -21.20
N SER A 404 -5.22 12.78 -21.26
CA SER A 404 -6.17 12.10 -20.37
C SER A 404 -6.54 10.67 -20.80
N ILE A 405 -6.10 10.24 -21.99
CA ILE A 405 -6.43 8.94 -22.57
C ILE A 405 -5.43 7.89 -22.13
N PRO A 406 -5.86 6.67 -21.74
CA PRO A 406 -4.95 5.63 -21.30
C PRO A 406 -3.91 5.24 -22.36
N THR A 407 -2.64 5.09 -21.97
CA THR A 407 -1.51 4.85 -22.88
C THR A 407 -1.65 3.56 -23.66
N TYR A 408 -2.18 2.50 -23.04
CA TYR A 408 -2.38 1.22 -23.73
C TYR A 408 -3.42 1.30 -24.86
N TYR A 409 -4.30 2.32 -24.88
CA TYR A 409 -5.25 2.52 -25.99
C TYR A 409 -4.51 2.78 -27.30
N PHE A 410 -3.44 3.57 -27.25
CA PHE A 410 -2.58 3.84 -28.41
C PHE A 410 -1.85 2.56 -28.85
N SER A 411 -1.31 1.77 -27.91
CA SER A 411 -0.67 0.50 -28.26
C SER A 411 -1.65 -0.52 -28.88
N GLN A 412 -2.92 -0.55 -28.43
CA GLN A 412 -3.96 -1.39 -29.02
C GLN A 412 -4.29 -0.94 -30.46
N ALA A 413 -4.39 0.37 -30.67
CA ALA A 413 -4.63 0.93 -32.00
C ALA A 413 -3.44 0.69 -32.95
N ALA A 414 -2.20 0.66 -32.44
CA ALA A 414 -1.02 0.32 -33.22
C ALA A 414 -1.11 -1.08 -33.85
N ILE A 415 -1.71 -2.06 -33.16
CA ILE A 415 -1.99 -3.39 -33.73
C ILE A 415 -2.89 -3.26 -34.96
N VAL A 416 -4.01 -2.55 -34.83
CA VAL A 416 -4.98 -2.37 -35.93
C VAL A 416 -4.33 -1.62 -37.09
N PHE A 417 -3.68 -0.48 -36.84
CA PHE A 417 -3.06 0.31 -37.91
C PHE A 417 -1.94 -0.46 -38.62
N SER A 418 -1.17 -1.28 -37.89
CA SER A 418 -0.17 -2.18 -38.49
C SER A 418 -0.83 -3.23 -39.40
N GLN A 419 -1.82 -3.98 -38.88
CA GLN A 419 -2.48 -5.07 -39.61
C GLN A 419 -3.24 -4.62 -40.86
N PHE A 420 -3.78 -3.39 -40.86
CA PHE A 420 -4.50 -2.82 -41.99
C PHE A 420 -3.63 -1.91 -42.88
N GLY A 421 -2.32 -1.79 -42.61
CA GLY A 421 -1.39 -1.02 -43.43
C GLY A 421 -1.58 0.51 -43.38
N MET A 422 -2.19 1.02 -42.31
CA MET A 422 -2.47 2.45 -42.09
C MET A 422 -1.23 3.16 -41.53
N LYS A 423 -0.25 3.41 -42.41
CA LYS A 423 1.11 3.87 -42.03
C LYS A 423 1.11 5.23 -41.33
N ASP A 424 0.27 6.17 -41.75
CA ASP A 424 0.25 7.52 -41.19
C ASP A 424 -0.29 7.52 -39.76
N GLU A 425 -1.38 6.78 -39.52
CA GLU A 425 -1.97 6.58 -38.19
C GLU A 425 -1.05 5.78 -37.27
N LEU A 426 -0.37 4.76 -37.80
CA LEU A 426 0.64 4.00 -37.06
C LEU A 426 1.78 4.91 -36.60
N ASN A 427 2.33 5.74 -37.50
CA ASN A 427 3.42 6.65 -37.15
C ASN A 427 3.01 7.67 -36.08
N LYS A 428 1.82 8.28 -36.21
CA LYS A 428 1.26 9.19 -35.19
C LYS A 428 1.11 8.50 -33.85
N THR A 429 0.65 7.25 -33.85
CA THR A 429 0.49 6.46 -32.62
C THR A 429 1.83 6.16 -31.96
N LEU A 430 2.86 5.84 -32.75
CA LEU A 430 4.22 5.62 -32.23
C LEU A 430 4.86 6.90 -31.69
N GLU A 431 4.58 8.07 -32.27
CA GLU A 431 5.02 9.36 -31.73
C GLU A 431 4.42 9.62 -30.34
N VAL A 432 3.12 9.35 -30.17
CA VAL A 432 2.45 9.45 -28.85
C VAL A 432 3.07 8.51 -27.84
N LEU A 433 3.32 7.24 -28.21
CA LEU A 433 3.97 6.29 -27.32
C LEU A 433 5.39 6.73 -26.96
N LYS A 434 6.16 7.25 -27.93
CA LYS A 434 7.51 7.76 -27.68
C LYS A 434 7.50 8.95 -26.71
N GLU A 435 6.56 9.87 -26.85
CA GLU A 435 6.40 11.02 -25.93
C GLU A 435 6.06 10.56 -24.50
N ARG A 436 5.29 9.49 -24.37
CA ARG A 436 4.83 8.98 -23.06
C ARG A 436 5.79 8.03 -22.38
N GLN A 437 6.76 7.51 -23.11
CA GLN A 437 7.74 6.59 -22.53
C GLN A 437 8.72 7.38 -21.66
N TYR A 438 8.81 6.98 -20.39
CA TYR A 438 9.71 7.62 -19.45
C TYR A 438 11.18 7.28 -19.77
N PRO A 439 12.16 8.06 -19.26
CA PRO A 439 13.58 7.81 -19.51
C PRO A 439 14.06 6.41 -19.09
N ASN A 440 13.43 5.82 -18.07
CA ASN A 440 13.71 4.46 -17.61
C ASN A 440 13.05 3.37 -18.48
N GLY A 441 12.33 3.73 -19.55
CA GLY A 441 11.65 2.82 -20.46
C GLY A 441 10.20 2.45 -20.10
N ALA A 442 9.74 2.87 -18.92
CA ALA A 442 8.41 2.54 -18.42
C ALA A 442 7.28 3.36 -19.08
N PHE A 443 6.07 2.83 -18.99
CA PHE A 443 4.83 3.53 -19.35
C PHE A 443 3.94 3.76 -18.15
N ALA A 444 3.34 4.95 -18.12
CA ALA A 444 2.30 5.33 -17.16
C ALA A 444 0.90 5.15 -17.74
N TYR A 445 -0.11 4.99 -16.87
CA TYR A 445 -1.50 4.79 -17.30
C TYR A 445 -1.99 5.94 -18.19
N THR A 446 -1.81 7.18 -17.76
CA THR A 446 -1.99 8.42 -18.54
C THR A 446 -0.71 9.26 -18.52
N HIS A 447 -0.66 10.34 -19.32
CA HIS A 447 0.49 11.23 -19.33
C HIS A 447 0.78 11.77 -17.91
N GLN A 448 2.05 11.76 -17.49
CA GLN A 448 2.52 12.22 -16.17
C GLN A 448 2.00 11.45 -14.94
N SER A 449 1.27 10.34 -15.11
CA SER A 449 0.87 9.47 -13.99
C SER A 449 1.99 8.53 -13.55
N VAL A 450 1.77 7.78 -12.46
CA VAL A 450 2.75 6.80 -11.97
C VAL A 450 2.94 5.67 -12.99
N THR A 451 4.20 5.30 -13.25
CA THR A 451 4.56 4.21 -14.17
C THR A 451 4.47 2.85 -13.49
N GLY A 452 4.11 1.80 -14.22
CA GLY A 452 3.97 0.46 -13.65
C GLY A 452 4.24 -0.70 -14.62
N ILE A 453 4.37 -1.90 -14.05
CA ILE A 453 4.63 -3.15 -14.78
C ILE A 453 3.48 -3.46 -15.75
N THR A 454 2.22 -3.41 -15.28
CA THR A 454 1.04 -3.76 -16.09
C THR A 454 0.93 -2.95 -17.37
N THR A 455 0.99 -1.61 -17.28
CA THR A 455 0.87 -0.74 -18.45
C THR A 455 2.05 -0.95 -19.40
N THR A 456 3.26 -1.11 -18.85
CA THR A 456 4.46 -1.35 -19.67
C THR A 456 4.36 -2.71 -20.38
N ALA A 457 3.98 -3.76 -19.67
CA ALA A 457 3.77 -5.09 -20.21
C ALA A 457 2.72 -5.08 -21.34
N ARG A 458 1.58 -4.44 -21.11
CA ARG A 458 0.51 -4.30 -22.10
C ARG A 458 0.98 -3.58 -23.36
N VAL A 459 1.71 -2.47 -23.22
CA VAL A 459 2.24 -1.72 -24.36
C VAL A 459 3.28 -2.55 -25.13
N VAL A 460 4.22 -3.18 -24.43
CA VAL A 460 5.30 -3.98 -25.04
C VAL A 460 4.72 -5.20 -25.76
N TRP A 461 3.78 -5.92 -25.13
CA TRP A 461 3.07 -7.05 -25.74
C TRP A 461 2.30 -6.62 -26.99
N ASN A 462 1.58 -5.49 -26.94
CA ASN A 462 0.86 -4.98 -28.10
C ASN A 462 1.80 -4.58 -29.25
N LEU A 463 2.98 -4.00 -28.95
CA LEU A 463 4.00 -3.73 -29.97
C LEU A 463 4.54 -5.02 -30.59
N GLU A 464 4.71 -6.08 -29.80
CA GLU A 464 5.10 -7.41 -30.29
C GLU A 464 4.05 -8.02 -31.23
N VAL A 465 2.78 -7.99 -30.82
CA VAL A 465 1.62 -8.43 -31.62
C VAL A 465 1.51 -7.64 -32.93
N ALA A 466 1.88 -6.35 -32.91
CA ALA A 466 1.89 -5.48 -34.09
C ALA A 466 3.12 -5.69 -35.00
N GLY A 467 4.09 -6.54 -34.62
CA GLY A 467 5.33 -6.77 -35.35
C GLY A 467 6.37 -5.65 -35.23
N LEU A 468 6.38 -4.91 -34.11
CA LEU A 468 7.17 -3.69 -33.90
C LEU A 468 8.31 -3.89 -32.89
N THR A 469 8.86 -5.10 -32.81
CA THR A 469 9.93 -5.48 -31.87
C THR A 469 11.27 -4.77 -32.13
N ASP A 470 11.53 -4.33 -33.36
CA ASP A 470 12.76 -3.60 -33.72
C ASP A 470 12.76 -2.12 -33.28
N THR A 471 11.63 -1.61 -32.78
CA THR A 471 11.51 -0.21 -32.36
C THR A 471 12.31 0.10 -31.09
N GLU A 472 12.79 1.33 -30.96
CA GLU A 472 13.43 1.80 -29.72
C GLU A 472 12.46 1.74 -28.54
N ILE A 473 11.17 2.00 -28.81
CA ILE A 473 10.08 1.99 -27.83
C ILE A 473 9.96 0.61 -27.19
N TYR A 474 9.90 -0.45 -28.00
CA TYR A 474 9.85 -1.83 -27.54
C TYR A 474 11.08 -2.20 -26.71
N ARG A 475 12.29 -1.96 -27.23
CA ARG A 475 13.54 -2.32 -26.55
C ARG A 475 13.70 -1.67 -25.18
N LYS A 476 13.32 -0.40 -25.05
CA LYS A 476 13.33 0.30 -23.75
C LYS A 476 12.30 -0.27 -22.77
N GLY A 477 11.10 -0.62 -23.24
CA GLY A 477 10.08 -1.26 -22.41
C GLY A 477 10.53 -2.66 -21.92
N VAL A 478 11.14 -3.46 -22.78
CA VAL A 478 11.72 -4.77 -22.41
C VAL A 478 12.86 -4.59 -21.40
N ALA A 479 13.77 -3.64 -21.62
CA ALA A 479 14.85 -3.36 -20.68
C ALA A 479 14.31 -2.97 -19.30
N PHE A 480 13.31 -2.09 -19.24
CA PHE A 480 12.63 -1.74 -18.00
C PHE A 480 12.06 -2.96 -17.28
N LEU A 481 11.29 -3.81 -17.97
CA LEU A 481 10.69 -5.01 -17.38
C LEU A 481 11.76 -5.98 -16.88
N ARG A 482 12.87 -6.12 -17.62
CA ARG A 482 13.98 -6.99 -17.24
C ARG A 482 14.71 -6.48 -16.00
N ASP A 483 15.04 -5.19 -15.97
CA ASP A 483 15.68 -4.53 -14.82
C ASP A 483 14.78 -4.60 -13.58
N MET A 484 13.47 -4.50 -13.77
CA MET A 484 12.50 -4.56 -12.68
C MET A 484 12.29 -5.96 -12.13
N LEU A 485 12.05 -6.96 -12.97
CA LEU A 485 11.58 -8.29 -12.58
C LEU A 485 12.70 -9.26 -12.20
N TYR A 486 13.88 -9.07 -12.79
CA TYR A 486 15.07 -9.86 -12.47
C TYR A 486 16.07 -9.06 -11.65
N ALA A 487 15.61 -8.00 -10.97
CA ALA A 487 16.37 -7.42 -9.88
C ALA A 487 16.57 -8.51 -8.81
N GLU A 488 17.74 -9.13 -8.79
CA GLU A 488 18.15 -9.97 -7.67
C GLU A 488 18.11 -9.09 -6.41
N ILE A 489 17.20 -9.39 -5.48
CA ILE A 489 17.31 -8.85 -4.12
C ILE A 489 18.50 -9.59 -3.50
N PRO A 490 19.64 -8.92 -3.33
CA PRO A 490 20.81 -9.61 -2.83
C PRO A 490 20.58 -9.96 -1.36
N GLU A 491 21.18 -11.06 -0.92
CA GLU A 491 21.21 -11.37 0.50
C GLU A 491 21.86 -10.22 1.27
N VAL A 492 21.27 -9.87 2.42
CA VAL A 492 21.80 -8.81 3.28
C VAL A 492 23.21 -9.17 3.73
N LYS A 493 24.16 -8.32 3.34
CA LYS A 493 25.56 -8.38 3.76
C LYS A 493 25.94 -7.08 4.45
N PRO A 494 26.92 -7.09 5.38
CA PRO A 494 27.39 -5.86 6.02
C PRO A 494 27.95 -4.82 5.04
N GLU A 495 28.37 -5.22 3.85
CA GLU A 495 28.73 -4.34 2.75
C GLU A 495 27.79 -4.61 1.56
N MET A 496 26.96 -3.63 1.23
CA MET A 496 25.93 -3.76 0.20
C MET A 496 25.67 -2.40 -0.43
N ALA A 497 25.99 -2.26 -1.71
CA ALA A 497 25.78 -1.01 -2.45
C ALA A 497 24.28 -0.64 -2.47
N ASN A 498 23.99 0.67 -2.60
CA ASN A 498 22.62 1.18 -2.67
C ASN A 498 21.72 0.71 -1.51
N THR A 499 22.28 0.57 -0.31
CA THR A 499 21.57 0.12 0.89
C THR A 499 21.78 1.10 2.03
N THR A 500 20.73 1.42 2.77
CA THR A 500 20.82 2.15 4.04
C THR A 500 20.71 1.17 5.19
N PHE A 501 21.65 1.24 6.13
CA PHE A 501 21.66 0.44 7.35
C PHE A 501 21.30 1.33 8.54
N LEU A 502 20.20 1.01 9.22
CA LEU A 502 19.83 1.60 10.51
C LEU A 502 20.45 0.75 11.61
N ARG A 503 21.17 1.36 12.54
CA ARG A 503 21.93 0.64 13.55
C ARG A 503 21.26 0.76 14.91
N VAL A 504 21.17 -0.35 15.63
CA VAL A 504 20.62 -0.42 16.98
C VAL A 504 21.68 -0.98 17.91
N ASP A 505 21.92 -0.28 19.01
CA ASP A 505 22.91 -0.59 20.03
C ASP A 505 22.31 -0.30 21.41
N GLU A 506 22.38 -1.26 22.33
CA GLU A 506 21.78 -1.20 23.67
C GLU A 506 20.32 -0.69 23.67
N GLY A 507 19.49 -1.18 22.74
CA GLY A 507 18.09 -0.79 22.57
C GLY A 507 17.87 0.62 22.03
N LYS A 508 18.91 1.28 21.51
CA LYS A 508 18.87 2.67 21.00
C LYS A 508 19.25 2.74 19.53
N TYR A 509 18.58 3.62 18.80
CA TYR A 509 18.96 3.97 17.45
C TYR A 509 20.20 4.87 17.45
N VAL A 510 21.30 4.40 16.86
CA VAL A 510 22.59 5.11 16.83
C VAL A 510 22.91 5.73 15.46
N GLY A 511 21.91 5.91 14.63
CA GLY A 511 22.02 6.55 13.31
C GLY A 511 22.19 5.58 12.15
N ASN A 512 22.14 6.14 10.94
CA ASN A 512 22.19 5.41 9.69
C ASN A 512 23.58 5.43 9.03
N THR A 513 23.82 4.43 8.18
CA THR A 513 25.01 4.35 7.30
C THR A 513 24.57 3.90 5.91
N THR A 514 25.33 4.24 4.88
CA THR A 514 25.01 3.86 3.49
C THR A 514 26.12 3.00 2.92
N GLY A 515 25.76 1.93 2.22
CA GLY A 515 26.70 1.06 1.53
C GLY A 515 27.42 0.04 2.42
N ARG A 516 27.57 0.33 3.72
CA ARG A 516 28.25 -0.53 4.68
C ARG A 516 27.79 -0.30 6.11
N VAL A 517 27.86 -1.34 6.94
CA VAL A 517 27.67 -1.30 8.39
C VAL A 517 28.77 -2.13 9.07
N ASN A 518 29.28 -1.66 10.20
CA ASN A 518 30.11 -2.48 11.08
C ASN A 518 29.18 -3.13 12.12
N PRO A 519 28.98 -4.45 12.09
CA PRO A 519 28.05 -5.13 13.00
C PRO A 519 28.58 -5.26 14.43
N THR A 520 29.89 -5.08 14.64
CA THR A 520 30.52 -5.34 15.95
C THR A 520 29.96 -4.44 17.04
N GLY A 521 29.44 -5.05 18.12
CA GLY A 521 28.89 -4.33 19.28
C GLY A 521 27.50 -3.73 19.07
N LEU A 522 26.78 -4.14 18.02
CA LEU A 522 25.38 -3.77 17.82
C LEU A 522 24.46 -4.88 18.35
N ASP A 523 23.28 -4.51 18.84
CA ASP A 523 22.17 -5.46 19.00
C ASP A 523 21.79 -6.05 17.63
N GLY A 524 21.77 -5.19 16.62
CA GLY A 524 21.51 -5.52 15.24
C GLY A 524 21.41 -4.29 14.34
N TYR A 525 21.04 -4.52 13.08
CA TYR A 525 20.80 -3.44 12.12
C TYR A 525 19.65 -3.78 11.17
N VAL A 526 18.98 -2.76 10.65
CA VAL A 526 17.95 -2.90 9.61
C VAL A 526 18.52 -2.42 8.28
N ALA A 527 18.59 -3.31 7.29
CA ALA A 527 19.02 -3.02 5.93
C ALA A 527 17.80 -2.66 5.06
N ILE A 528 17.85 -1.50 4.41
CA ILE A 528 16.80 -0.99 3.51
C ILE A 528 17.40 -0.87 2.11
N TYR A 529 16.89 -1.67 1.17
CA TYR A 529 17.41 -1.78 -0.18
C TYR A 529 16.31 -1.70 -1.25
N PRO A 530 16.41 -0.78 -2.21
CA PRO A 530 17.13 0.50 -2.10
C PRO A 530 16.45 1.41 -1.06
N PRO A 531 17.09 2.52 -0.61
CA PRO A 531 16.51 3.39 0.41
C PRO A 531 15.24 4.12 -0.05
N LYS A 532 15.09 4.32 -1.36
CA LYS A 532 13.91 4.93 -1.98
C LYS A 532 13.13 3.82 -2.68
N ASN A 533 11.87 3.64 -2.32
CA ASN A 533 11.01 2.52 -2.76
C ASN A 533 11.67 1.16 -2.42
N PRO A 534 11.75 0.80 -1.13
CA PRO A 534 12.44 -0.41 -0.70
C PRO A 534 11.86 -1.67 -1.35
N LEU A 535 12.74 -2.46 -1.96
CA LEU A 535 12.46 -3.82 -2.41
C LEU A 535 12.62 -4.82 -1.25
N MET A 536 13.46 -4.47 -0.29
CA MET A 536 13.74 -5.23 0.91
C MET A 536 13.94 -4.28 2.09
N ILE A 537 13.29 -4.61 3.19
CA ILE A 537 13.62 -4.11 4.52
C ILE A 537 13.89 -5.36 5.34
N LYS A 538 15.11 -5.51 5.87
CA LYS A 538 15.49 -6.70 6.62
C LYS A 538 16.33 -6.36 7.84
N ALA A 539 15.86 -6.76 9.01
CA ALA A 539 16.55 -6.69 10.28
C ALA A 539 17.48 -7.91 10.44
N VAL A 540 18.71 -7.64 10.82
CA VAL A 540 19.72 -8.65 11.13
C VAL A 540 20.12 -8.47 12.58
N ALA A 541 19.72 -9.43 13.41
CA ALA A 541 20.19 -9.54 14.78
C ALA A 541 21.68 -9.91 14.79
N VAL A 542 22.48 -9.19 15.57
CA VAL A 542 23.89 -9.50 15.81
C VAL A 542 24.04 -10.06 17.21
N GLU A 543 23.80 -9.26 18.24
CA GLU A 543 23.70 -9.71 19.64
C GLU A 543 22.25 -10.02 20.07
N GLY A 544 21.28 -9.65 19.23
CA GLY A 544 19.86 -9.81 19.48
C GLY A 544 19.22 -8.49 19.92
N PHE A 545 18.15 -8.11 19.25
CA PHE A 545 17.35 -6.95 19.63
C PHE A 545 16.72 -7.16 21.01
N ARG A 546 16.59 -6.08 21.77
CA ARG A 546 15.94 -6.08 23.08
C ARG A 546 14.88 -4.98 23.11
N ALA A 547 13.78 -5.24 23.79
CA ALA A 547 12.75 -4.25 24.03
C ALA A 547 12.75 -3.82 25.49
N GLU A 548 12.74 -2.51 25.74
CA GLU A 548 12.31 -1.99 27.04
C GLU A 548 10.78 -1.88 27.11
N SER A 549 10.21 -1.84 28.31
CA SER A 549 8.77 -1.51 28.42
C SER A 549 8.52 -0.10 27.88
N PRO A 550 7.55 0.08 26.96
CA PRO A 550 7.18 1.41 26.46
C PRO A 550 6.35 2.19 27.49
N TRP A 551 5.77 1.53 28.49
CA TRP A 551 4.79 2.11 29.40
C TRP A 551 5.44 2.80 30.61
N LYS A 552 4.90 3.95 31.03
CA LYS A 552 5.35 4.67 32.23
C LYS A 552 5.18 3.79 33.49
N ASN A 553 6.25 3.63 34.26
CA ASN A 553 6.28 2.80 35.46
C ASN A 553 5.63 3.54 36.67
N ARG A 554 4.30 3.69 36.68
CA ARG A 554 3.56 4.49 37.69
C ARG A 554 3.67 3.95 39.14
N GLY A 555 3.95 2.65 39.31
CA GLY A 555 4.03 1.99 40.62
C GLY A 555 5.20 2.44 41.49
N LEU A 556 6.35 2.78 40.87
CA LEU A 556 7.57 3.17 41.59
C LEU A 556 7.47 4.60 42.15
N GLN A 557 6.79 5.49 41.43
CA GLN A 557 6.51 6.86 41.89
C GLN A 557 5.52 6.87 43.07
N HIS A 558 4.47 6.04 43.04
CA HIS A 558 3.53 5.92 44.17
C HIS A 558 4.19 5.31 45.41
N ALA A 559 5.04 4.30 45.24
CA ALA A 559 5.81 3.72 46.35
C ALA A 559 6.76 4.75 46.98
N LEU A 560 7.45 5.57 46.18
CA LEU A 560 8.32 6.64 46.68
C LEU A 560 7.54 7.74 47.43
N VAL A 561 6.36 8.12 46.95
CA VAL A 561 5.48 9.08 47.66
C VAL A 561 4.97 8.50 48.97
N ILE A 562 4.57 7.23 49.00
CA ILE A 562 4.11 6.54 50.22
C ILE A 562 5.25 6.43 51.24
N VAL A 563 6.47 6.12 50.81
CA VAL A 563 7.66 6.09 51.68
C VAL A 563 7.97 7.49 52.22
N ALA A 564 7.91 8.54 51.39
CA ALA A 564 8.14 9.91 51.82
C ALA A 564 7.09 10.41 52.83
N VAL A 565 5.81 10.10 52.61
CA VAL A 565 4.72 10.41 53.56
C VAL A 565 4.85 9.60 54.85
N GLY A 566 5.25 8.33 54.76
CA GLY A 566 5.53 7.48 55.92
C GLY A 566 6.65 8.04 56.80
N VAL A 567 7.75 8.51 56.20
CA VAL A 567 8.86 9.15 56.92
C VAL A 567 8.42 10.45 57.59
N LEU A 568 7.60 11.28 56.93
CA LEU A 568 7.05 12.52 57.49
C LEU A 568 6.12 12.25 58.69
N LEU A 569 5.28 11.21 58.62
CA LEU A 569 4.39 10.84 59.72
C LEU A 569 5.16 10.30 60.94
N VAL A 570 6.22 9.52 60.73
CA VAL A 570 7.11 9.05 61.80
C VAL A 570 7.87 10.22 62.44
N ALA A 571 8.33 11.18 61.64
CA ALA A 571 8.98 12.39 62.15
C ALA A 571 8.01 13.24 62.99
N MET A 572 6.78 13.46 62.53
CA MET A 572 5.74 14.15 63.31
C MET A 572 5.41 13.42 64.61
N TYR A 573 5.26 12.09 64.57
CA TYR A 573 5.03 11.30 65.79
C TYR A 573 6.20 11.43 66.77
N GLY A 574 7.44 11.41 66.27
CA GLY A 574 8.64 11.66 67.06
C GLY A 574 8.64 13.03 67.74
N VAL A 575 8.23 14.09 67.04
CA VAL A 575 8.10 15.45 67.60
C VAL A 575 7.02 15.51 68.68
N VAL A 576 5.83 14.96 68.43
CA VAL A 576 4.72 14.92 69.39
C VAL A 576 5.08 14.11 70.63
N TRP A 577 5.77 12.99 70.46
CA TRP A 577 6.25 12.17 71.57
C TRP A 577 7.30 12.91 72.41
N PHE A 578 8.22 13.63 71.76
CA PHE A 578 9.26 14.41 72.45
C PHE A 578 8.68 15.62 73.20
N GLU A 579 7.69 16.30 72.64
CA GLU A 579 6.97 17.39 73.32
C GLU A 579 6.16 16.91 74.52
N ASN A 580 5.49 15.76 74.42
CA ASN A 580 4.75 15.16 75.53
C ASN A 580 5.68 14.67 76.65
N ARG A 581 6.93 14.34 76.34
CA ARG A 581 7.94 13.97 77.34
C ARG A 581 8.53 15.16 78.09
N LYS A 582 8.49 16.37 77.52
CA LYS A 582 8.90 17.62 78.20
C LYS A 582 7.84 18.21 79.13
N LYS A 583 6.58 17.76 79.00
CA LYS A 583 5.45 18.20 79.84
C LYS A 583 5.16 17.29 81.05
N ARG A 584 5.87 16.17 81.18
CA ARG A 584 5.97 15.36 82.40
C ARG A 584 7.32 15.60 83.04
#